data_AF-A0ABD3Q1T2-F1
#
_entry.id   AF-A0ABD3Q1T2-F1
#
_cell.length_a   1.000
_cell.length_b   1.000
_cell.length_c   1.000
_cell.angle_alpha   90.00
_cell.angle_beta   90.00
_cell.angle_gamma   90.00
#
_symmetry.space_group_name_H-M   'P 1'
#
loop_
_entity.id
_entity.type
_entity.pdbx_description
1 polymer ?
#
loop_
_entity_poly.entity_id
_entity_poly.type
_entity_poly.pdbx_seq_one_letter_code
_entity_poly.pdbx_strand_id
1 'polypeptide(L)'
;MRFRKESDRWTACASVLLKSTAFHRSIQEFSTGNQIDDEGVLNLFTDHTLSCKKIDLLPIVSLPRTKYNRPYIPYLTEQNDTTNRDEADGENENPFAKLNISHQYPHIALVQSSSSRIKIGLDLVVFSFGRNEFTSTANDFIQAFESSFTPYEWERIQYCCTFGPIQSRRKRDDESKLKEFFLRWSMKEAYTKALGLGMHIEFSSFETRLVGIDENNISNVSVWSTVINAINGKQLNSNVENELRDRSYSVLGKVQSKLTSTKSSGNDEWEFIFIPITTTDGARSSHDACCCICRGPLLQNGIELPNEFESKVNTQVQIENIDLIDLIKLHM
;
A
#
# COMPACT_ATOMS: atom_id res chain seq x y z
N MET A 1 -16.64 22.03 -10.68
CA MET A 1 -16.04 20.91 -9.93
C MET A 1 -16.99 19.72 -10.02
N ARG A 2 -16.64 18.65 -10.73
CA ARG A 2 -17.55 17.53 -11.10
C ARG A 2 -17.43 16.36 -10.11
N PHE A 3 -17.87 16.54 -8.86
CA PHE A 3 -18.17 15.38 -8.01
C PHE A 3 -19.55 14.87 -8.40
N ARG A 4 -19.62 13.64 -8.91
CA ARG A 4 -20.90 13.06 -9.35
C ARG A 4 -21.68 12.50 -8.17
N LYS A 5 -20.99 12.10 -7.10
CA LYS A 5 -21.59 11.57 -5.88
C LYS A 5 -21.07 12.30 -4.66
N GLU A 6 -21.88 12.32 -3.61
CA GLU A 6 -21.51 12.90 -2.32
C GLU A 6 -20.32 12.16 -1.68
N SER A 7 -20.26 10.83 -1.83
CA SER A 7 -19.11 10.00 -1.44
C SER A 7 -17.78 10.55 -1.95
N ASP A 8 -17.75 10.99 -3.22
CA ASP A 8 -16.52 11.46 -3.88
C ASP A 8 -16.02 12.76 -3.24
N ARG A 9 -16.95 13.61 -2.76
CA ARG A 9 -16.62 14.87 -2.07
C ARG A 9 -15.95 14.59 -0.74
N TRP A 10 -16.51 13.69 0.05
CA TRP A 10 -15.98 13.31 1.36
C TRP A 10 -14.63 12.60 1.22
N THR A 11 -14.50 11.70 0.24
CA THR A 11 -13.24 11.06 -0.09
C THR A 11 -12.15 12.07 -0.49
N ALA A 12 -12.49 13.03 -1.34
CA ALA A 12 -11.54 14.08 -1.72
C ALA A 12 -11.16 14.98 -0.53
N CYS A 13 -12.13 15.34 0.31
CA CYS A 13 -11.91 16.15 1.52
C CYS A 13 -10.94 15.45 2.48
N ALA A 14 -11.25 14.22 2.92
CA ALA A 14 -10.38 13.47 3.82
C ALA A 14 -9.00 13.20 3.20
N SER A 15 -8.91 12.96 1.88
CA SER A 15 -7.62 12.83 1.20
C SER A 15 -6.75 14.09 1.36
N VAL A 16 -7.33 15.29 1.18
CA VAL A 16 -6.63 16.57 1.36
C VAL A 16 -6.16 16.74 2.80
N LEU A 17 -7.05 16.48 3.77
CA LEU A 17 -6.72 16.64 5.19
C LEU A 17 -5.64 15.63 5.65
N LEU A 18 -5.72 14.36 5.23
CA LEU A 18 -4.68 13.37 5.53
C LEU A 18 -3.30 13.78 4.98
N LYS A 19 -3.25 14.27 3.74
CA LYS A 19 -2.00 14.79 3.15
C LYS A 19 -1.46 15.99 3.92
N SER A 20 -2.35 16.90 4.34
CA SER A 20 -1.97 18.05 5.15
C SER A 20 -1.45 17.63 6.53
N THR A 21 -2.08 16.63 7.15
CA THR A 21 -1.61 16.04 8.42
C THR A 21 -0.21 15.43 8.25
N ALA A 22 0.02 14.64 7.19
CA ALA A 22 1.32 14.04 6.89
C ALA A 22 2.44 15.09 6.67
N PHE A 23 2.11 16.22 6.04
CA PHE A 23 3.03 17.35 5.88
C PHE A 23 3.43 17.94 7.24
N HIS A 24 2.46 18.28 8.09
CA HIS A 24 2.76 18.85 9.40
C HIS A 24 3.56 17.90 10.29
N ARG A 25 3.25 16.60 10.23
CA ARG A 25 4.06 15.55 10.90
C ARG A 25 5.51 15.60 10.45
N SER A 26 5.76 15.66 9.14
CA SER A 26 7.13 15.72 8.62
C SER A 26 7.91 16.97 9.04
N ILE A 27 7.23 18.12 9.22
CA ILE A 27 7.87 19.35 9.72
C ILE A 27 8.19 19.21 11.21
N GLN A 28 7.27 18.65 11.98
CA GLN A 28 7.46 18.47 13.42
C GLN A 28 8.63 17.52 13.69
N GLU A 29 8.72 16.42 12.96
CA GLU A 29 9.85 15.48 13.03
C GLU A 29 11.19 16.14 12.70
N PHE A 30 11.21 17.05 11.72
CA PHE A 30 12.42 17.81 11.39
C PHE A 30 12.80 18.80 12.51
N SER A 31 11.81 19.44 13.13
CA SER A 31 12.01 20.50 14.13
C SER A 31 12.45 19.97 15.49
N THR A 32 12.00 18.78 15.89
CA THR A 32 12.34 18.21 17.20
C THR A 32 13.80 17.74 17.27
N GLY A 33 14.52 17.69 16.14
CA GLY A 33 15.92 17.31 16.11
C GLY A 33 16.19 15.93 16.71
N ASN A 34 15.14 15.09 16.83
CA ASN A 34 15.28 13.70 17.21
C ASN A 34 16.15 13.09 16.11
N GLN A 35 17.42 12.85 16.43
CA GLN A 35 18.29 12.07 15.57
C GLN A 35 17.56 10.78 15.30
N ILE A 36 17.17 10.57 14.04
CA ILE A 36 16.68 9.28 13.58
C ILE A 36 17.86 8.35 13.74
N ASP A 37 17.87 7.60 14.84
CA ASP A 37 18.68 6.41 14.99
C ASP A 37 18.34 5.47 13.81
N ASP A 38 19.36 4.86 13.22
CA ASP A 38 19.28 4.05 11.98
C ASP A 38 18.26 2.89 12.05
N GLU A 39 17.66 2.63 13.22
CA GLU A 39 16.59 1.65 13.41
C GLU A 39 15.15 2.17 13.14
N GLY A 40 14.95 3.47 12.87
CA GLY A 40 13.73 3.97 12.22
C GLY A 40 12.40 3.79 12.97
N VAL A 41 12.39 3.49 14.27
CA VAL A 41 11.15 3.36 15.07
C VAL A 41 10.90 4.63 15.89
N LEU A 42 10.08 5.53 15.34
CA LEU A 42 9.64 6.74 16.03
C LEU A 42 8.48 6.42 17.01
N ASN A 43 8.76 6.35 18.31
CA ASN A 43 7.72 6.24 19.35
C ASN A 43 7.10 7.62 19.68
N LEU A 44 6.41 8.25 18.71
CA LEU A 44 5.78 9.57 18.94
C LEU A 44 4.31 9.49 19.37
N PHE A 45 3.71 8.30 19.45
CA PHE A 45 2.28 8.12 19.75
C PHE A 45 1.93 7.00 20.75
N THR A 46 2.90 6.41 21.46
CA THR A 46 2.55 5.46 22.54
C THR A 46 1.87 6.12 23.73
N ASP A 47 1.92 7.45 23.85
CA ASP A 47 0.95 8.21 24.66
C ASP A 47 -0.29 8.48 23.79
N HIS A 48 -1.16 7.47 23.71
CA HIS A 48 -2.45 7.49 23.02
C HIS A 48 -3.41 8.49 23.66
N THR A 49 -3.19 9.76 23.37
CA THR A 49 -4.18 10.81 23.23
C THR A 49 -3.37 12.02 22.82
N LEU A 50 -3.75 12.68 21.73
CA LEU A 50 -3.52 14.12 21.62
C LEU A 50 -4.26 14.76 22.81
N SER A 51 -3.67 14.67 24.01
CA SER A 51 -4.13 15.32 25.21
C SER A 51 -4.27 16.77 24.81
N CYS A 52 -5.51 17.28 24.86
CA CYS A 52 -6.00 18.59 24.43
C CYS A 52 -5.25 19.77 25.08
N LYS A 53 -3.92 19.79 25.01
CA LYS A 53 -3.10 20.98 25.14
C LYS A 53 -3.32 21.73 23.83
N LYS A 54 -4.25 22.69 23.88
CA LYS A 54 -4.48 23.77 22.91
C LYS A 54 -3.79 23.50 21.56
N ILE A 55 -4.35 22.59 20.78
CA ILE A 55 -3.80 22.28 19.45
C ILE A 55 -4.04 23.53 18.63
N ASP A 56 -2.97 24.22 18.26
CA ASP A 56 -3.06 25.23 17.22
C ASP A 56 -3.53 24.50 15.96
N LEU A 57 -4.71 24.87 15.46
CA LEU A 57 -5.34 24.25 14.29
C LEU A 57 -4.32 24.14 13.16
N LEU A 58 -4.19 22.94 12.58
CA LEU A 58 -3.22 22.70 11.52
C LEU A 58 -3.72 23.35 10.22
N PRO A 59 -3.02 24.35 9.65
CA PRO A 59 -3.45 24.95 8.40
C PRO A 59 -3.54 23.90 7.28
N ILE A 60 -4.54 23.98 6.41
CA ILE A 60 -4.67 23.06 5.29
C ILE A 60 -3.58 23.39 4.25
N VAL A 61 -2.76 22.39 3.92
CA VAL A 61 -1.64 22.52 2.98
C VAL A 61 -1.96 21.81 1.67
N SER A 62 -1.74 22.53 0.55
CA SER A 62 -1.78 21.96 -0.80
C SER A 62 -0.40 21.45 -1.18
N LEU A 63 -0.25 20.12 -1.27
CA LEU A 63 1.02 19.51 -1.65
C LEU A 63 1.33 19.67 -3.16
N PRO A 64 2.60 19.88 -3.53
CA PRO A 64 3.03 19.81 -4.93
C PRO A 64 2.87 18.39 -5.48
N ARG A 65 2.98 18.26 -6.82
CA ARG A 65 2.82 16.99 -7.53
C ARG A 65 3.97 16.76 -8.51
N THR A 66 4.37 15.50 -8.68
CA THR A 66 5.34 15.09 -9.71
C THR A 66 4.73 15.23 -11.11
N LYS A 67 5.52 15.05 -12.18
CA LYS A 67 5.00 15.05 -13.56
C LYS A 67 3.90 14.00 -13.80
N TYR A 68 3.90 12.93 -13.02
CA TYR A 68 2.90 11.87 -13.04
C TYR A 68 1.78 12.07 -12.00
N ASN A 69 1.59 13.31 -11.54
CA ASN A 69 0.54 13.72 -10.61
C ASN A 69 0.59 13.08 -9.21
N ARG A 70 1.68 12.42 -8.82
CA ARG A 70 1.85 11.88 -7.46
C ARG A 70 2.11 13.05 -6.49
N PRO A 71 1.31 13.22 -5.42
CA PRO A 71 1.59 14.25 -4.42
C PRO A 71 2.87 13.90 -3.63
N TYR A 72 3.64 14.90 -3.24
CA TYR A 72 4.86 14.70 -2.44
C TYR A 72 5.04 15.80 -1.39
N ILE A 73 5.78 15.50 -0.32
CA ILE A 73 6.18 16.50 0.69
C ILE A 73 7.44 17.18 0.18
N PRO A 74 7.47 18.52 0.04
CA PRO A 74 8.65 19.22 -0.43
C PRO A 74 9.78 19.16 0.62
N TYR A 75 11.03 19.05 0.15
CA TYR A 75 12.21 19.16 1.00
C TYR A 75 12.46 20.62 1.36
N LEU A 76 12.35 20.95 2.65
CA LEU A 76 12.56 22.31 3.16
C LEU A 76 14.06 22.56 3.35
N THR A 77 14.80 22.77 2.27
CA THR A 77 16.18 23.28 2.37
C THR A 77 16.19 24.79 2.15
N GLU A 78 16.86 25.51 3.05
CA GLU A 78 17.03 26.98 2.98
C GLU A 78 17.99 27.44 1.87
N GLN A 79 18.24 26.63 0.83
CA GLN A 79 19.21 26.97 -0.20
C GLN A 79 18.59 27.84 -1.30
N ASN A 80 18.84 29.15 -1.15
CA ASN A 80 18.61 30.26 -2.09
C ASN A 80 19.32 30.14 -3.46
N ASP A 81 19.62 28.94 -3.96
CA ASP A 81 20.32 28.78 -5.23
C ASP A 81 19.33 28.76 -6.40
N THR A 82 19.06 29.96 -6.91
CA THR A 82 18.16 30.30 -8.03
C THR A 82 18.74 29.96 -9.40
N THR A 83 19.65 28.99 -9.49
CA THR A 83 20.27 28.63 -10.76
C THR A 83 19.50 27.50 -11.44
N ASN A 84 18.72 27.87 -12.46
CA ASN A 84 18.23 27.04 -13.59
C ASN A 84 18.23 25.53 -13.35
N ARG A 85 17.30 25.03 -12.52
CA ARG A 85 17.07 23.58 -12.41
C ARG A 85 15.99 23.19 -13.39
N ASP A 86 16.42 22.62 -14.51
CA ASP A 86 15.56 21.85 -15.40
C ASP A 86 14.82 20.78 -14.60
N GLU A 87 13.54 20.62 -14.89
CA GLU A 87 12.50 19.85 -14.21
C GLU A 87 12.81 18.33 -14.05
N ALA A 88 13.83 17.98 -13.27
CA ALA A 88 14.07 16.59 -12.90
C ALA A 88 13.05 16.14 -11.83
N ASP A 89 12.38 15.03 -12.12
CA ASP A 89 11.30 14.49 -11.31
C ASP A 89 11.71 14.25 -9.86
N GLY A 90 11.04 14.95 -8.94
CA GLY A 90 11.18 14.67 -7.52
C GLY A 90 12.48 15.19 -6.88
N GLU A 91 13.25 16.06 -7.54
CA GLU A 91 14.42 16.70 -6.91
C GLU A 91 14.07 17.47 -5.62
N ASN A 92 12.82 17.96 -5.55
CA ASN A 92 12.31 18.65 -4.37
C ASN A 92 11.50 17.74 -3.43
N GLU A 93 11.42 16.43 -3.66
CA GLU A 93 10.74 15.52 -2.72
C GLU A 93 11.61 15.30 -1.49
N ASN A 94 11.02 15.42 -0.30
CA ASN A 94 11.69 15.12 0.95
C ASN A 94 12.00 13.61 0.99
N PRO A 95 13.29 13.21 0.94
CA PRO A 95 13.64 11.80 0.93
C PRO A 95 13.24 11.08 2.22
N PHE A 96 13.10 11.81 3.33
CA PHE A 96 12.73 11.30 4.65
C PHE A 96 11.25 11.46 4.98
N ALA A 97 10.41 11.83 4.01
CA ALA A 97 8.96 11.95 4.23
C ALA A 97 8.20 11.54 2.96
N LYS A 98 8.53 10.37 2.42
CA LYS A 98 7.82 9.81 1.28
C LYS A 98 6.41 9.46 1.71
N LEU A 99 5.43 9.77 0.87
CA LEU A 99 4.05 9.40 1.13
C LEU A 99 3.39 8.76 -0.10
N ASN A 100 2.38 7.95 0.17
CA ASN A 100 1.45 7.48 -0.82
C ASN A 100 0.04 7.44 -0.22
N ILE A 101 -0.97 7.65 -1.06
CA ILE A 101 -2.37 7.69 -0.63
C ILE A 101 -3.21 6.90 -1.62
N SER A 102 -4.10 6.06 -1.09
CA SER A 102 -5.13 5.40 -1.88
C SER A 102 -6.49 5.58 -1.23
N HIS A 103 -7.53 5.52 -2.04
CA HIS A 103 -8.90 5.69 -1.58
C HIS A 103 -9.85 4.84 -2.40
N GLN A 104 -10.76 4.18 -1.72
CA GLN A 104 -11.93 3.56 -2.32
C GLN A 104 -13.03 3.62 -1.27
N TYR A 105 -14.07 4.41 -1.56
CA TYR A 105 -15.13 4.70 -0.61
C TYR A 105 -15.68 3.40 0.01
N PRO A 106 -15.86 3.33 1.35
CA PRO A 106 -15.75 4.43 2.31
C PRO A 106 -14.35 4.67 2.89
N HIS A 107 -13.34 3.94 2.43
CA HIS A 107 -12.02 3.93 3.06
C HIS A 107 -11.00 4.80 2.32
N ILE A 108 -10.09 5.36 3.10
CA ILE A 108 -8.96 6.15 2.64
C ILE A 108 -7.78 5.74 3.50
N ALA A 109 -6.65 5.47 2.87
CA ALA A 109 -5.44 5.11 3.56
C ALA A 109 -4.28 5.96 3.04
N LEU A 110 -3.41 6.38 3.97
CA LEU A 110 -2.16 7.05 3.67
C LEU A 110 -1.03 6.23 4.31
N VAL A 111 0.05 6.04 3.58
CA VAL A 111 1.30 5.50 4.09
C VAL A 111 2.36 6.59 4.01
N GLN A 112 3.18 6.69 5.04
CA GLN A 112 4.32 7.59 5.09
C GLN A 112 5.56 6.78 5.51
N SER A 113 6.71 7.10 4.94
CA SER A 113 7.99 6.48 5.29
C SER A 113 9.07 7.51 5.45
N SER A 114 9.85 7.33 6.51
CA SER A 114 11.06 8.10 6.80
C SER A 114 12.30 7.59 6.06
N SER A 115 12.19 6.51 5.28
CA SER A 115 13.33 5.90 4.60
C SER A 115 13.64 6.57 3.25
N SER A 116 14.84 7.16 3.15
CA SER A 116 15.36 7.77 1.91
C SER A 116 15.63 6.76 0.81
N ARG A 117 15.97 5.52 1.14
CA ARG A 117 16.37 4.49 0.18
C ARG A 117 15.20 3.73 -0.42
N ILE A 118 14.11 3.64 0.33
CA ILE A 118 13.01 2.74 0.01
C ILE A 118 11.89 3.52 -0.67
N LYS A 119 11.35 2.96 -1.74
CA LYS A 119 10.11 3.45 -2.37
C LYS A 119 8.92 2.78 -1.70
N ILE A 120 7.87 3.56 -1.53
CA ILE A 120 6.61 3.08 -0.95
C ILE A 120 5.46 3.40 -1.90
N GLY A 121 4.57 2.45 -2.05
CA GLY A 121 3.29 2.63 -2.72
C GLY A 121 2.19 1.96 -1.93
N LEU A 122 0.99 2.48 -2.06
CA LEU A 122 -0.17 2.00 -1.33
C LEU A 122 -1.32 1.88 -2.30
N ASP A 123 -2.00 0.75 -2.22
CA ASP A 123 -3.29 0.60 -2.84
C ASP A 123 -4.33 0.04 -1.87
N LEU A 124 -5.58 0.45 -2.06
CA LEU A 124 -6.70 0.08 -1.20
C LEU A 124 -7.79 -0.47 -2.09
N VAL A 125 -8.24 -1.68 -1.79
CA VAL A 125 -9.31 -2.36 -2.51
C VAL A 125 -10.46 -2.70 -1.59
N VAL A 126 -11.68 -2.45 -2.04
CA VAL A 126 -12.92 -2.99 -1.43
C VAL A 126 -13.36 -4.18 -2.25
N PHE A 127 -13.60 -5.33 -1.61
CA PHE A 127 -14.03 -6.60 -2.20
C PHE A 127 -15.50 -6.59 -2.64
N SER A 128 -15.87 -5.57 -3.41
CA SER A 128 -17.18 -5.42 -4.00
C SER A 128 -17.02 -5.03 -5.46
N PHE A 129 -17.88 -5.56 -6.32
CA PHE A 129 -18.00 -5.09 -7.68
C PHE A 129 -19.41 -4.55 -7.87
N GLY A 130 -19.52 -3.38 -8.51
CA GLY A 130 -20.81 -2.82 -8.86
C GLY A 130 -21.43 -3.65 -9.98
N ARG A 131 -22.43 -4.47 -9.66
CA ARG A 131 -23.23 -5.14 -10.69
C ARG A 131 -23.87 -4.08 -11.60
N ASN A 132 -23.67 -4.24 -12.90
CA ASN A 132 -24.33 -3.43 -13.92
C ASN A 132 -24.75 -4.34 -15.08
N GLU A 133 -25.40 -3.77 -16.08
CA GLU A 133 -25.94 -4.51 -17.22
C GLU A 133 -24.86 -5.30 -18.01
N PHE A 134 -23.61 -4.83 -18.00
CA PHE A 134 -22.49 -5.44 -18.74
C PHE A 134 -21.66 -6.42 -17.89
N THR A 135 -21.60 -6.22 -16.56
CA THR A 135 -20.88 -7.07 -15.62
C THR A 135 -21.84 -7.62 -14.57
N SER A 136 -22.72 -8.51 -15.02
CA SER A 136 -23.78 -9.09 -14.20
C SER A 136 -23.25 -10.07 -13.15
N THR A 137 -22.15 -10.75 -13.46
CA THR A 137 -21.47 -11.71 -12.58
C THR A 137 -20.06 -11.25 -12.22
N ALA A 138 -19.51 -11.83 -11.14
CA ALA A 138 -18.12 -11.61 -10.74
C ALA A 138 -17.16 -12.07 -11.84
N ASN A 139 -17.49 -13.17 -12.52
CA ASN A 139 -16.67 -13.70 -13.59
C ASN A 139 -16.63 -12.74 -14.80
N ASP A 140 -17.77 -12.15 -15.21
CA ASP A 140 -17.80 -11.17 -16.30
C ASP A 140 -16.95 -9.93 -15.95
N PHE A 141 -17.08 -9.45 -14.72
CA PHE A 141 -16.28 -8.33 -14.20
C PHE A 141 -14.79 -8.66 -14.26
N ILE A 142 -14.37 -9.78 -13.69
CA ILE A 142 -12.95 -10.18 -13.64
C ILE A 142 -12.40 -10.38 -15.06
N GLN A 143 -13.14 -11.04 -15.95
CA GLN A 143 -12.70 -11.35 -17.32
C GLN A 143 -12.35 -10.08 -18.12
N ALA A 144 -13.03 -8.97 -17.87
CA ALA A 144 -12.74 -7.69 -18.52
C ALA A 144 -11.30 -7.19 -18.28
N PHE A 145 -10.64 -7.68 -17.22
CA PHE A 145 -9.28 -7.31 -16.83
C PHE A 145 -8.23 -8.38 -17.16
N GLU A 146 -8.58 -9.46 -17.86
CA GLU A 146 -7.64 -10.55 -18.20
C GLU A 146 -6.34 -10.04 -18.82
N SER A 147 -6.44 -9.08 -19.74
CA SER A 147 -5.29 -8.49 -20.43
C SER A 147 -4.39 -7.63 -19.55
N SER A 148 -4.83 -7.28 -18.33
CA SER A 148 -4.01 -6.55 -17.36
C SER A 148 -3.06 -7.47 -16.59
N PHE A 149 -3.27 -8.79 -16.64
CA PHE A 149 -2.45 -9.76 -15.93
C PHE A 149 -1.59 -10.58 -16.88
N THR A 150 -0.48 -11.09 -16.37
CA THR A 150 0.27 -12.13 -17.07
C THR A 150 -0.51 -13.45 -17.07
N PRO A 151 -0.25 -14.38 -18.01
CA PRO A 151 -0.86 -15.71 -17.97
C PRO A 151 -0.66 -16.44 -16.64
N TYR A 152 0.50 -16.24 -16.00
CA TYR A 152 0.82 -16.80 -14.70
C TYR A 152 -0.09 -16.25 -13.58
N GLU A 153 -0.17 -14.92 -13.45
CA GLU A 153 -1.02 -14.28 -12.44
C GLU A 153 -2.50 -14.61 -12.67
N TRP A 154 -2.92 -14.62 -13.95
CA TRP A 154 -4.29 -14.94 -14.33
C TRP A 154 -4.70 -16.35 -13.91
N GLU A 155 -3.80 -17.33 -14.10
CA GLU A 155 -4.04 -18.69 -13.64
C GLU A 155 -4.27 -18.74 -12.12
N ARG A 156 -3.48 -17.98 -11.35
CA ARG A 156 -3.62 -17.91 -9.88
C ARG A 156 -4.94 -17.28 -9.45
N ILE A 157 -5.46 -16.32 -10.21
CA ILE A 157 -6.77 -15.71 -9.98
C ILE A 157 -7.89 -16.74 -10.21
N GLN A 158 -7.75 -17.62 -11.20
CA GLN A 158 -8.81 -18.55 -11.58
C GLN A 158 -8.85 -19.84 -10.75
N TYR A 159 -7.71 -20.31 -10.26
CA TYR A 159 -7.56 -21.65 -9.68
C TYR A 159 -7.01 -21.62 -8.25
N CYS A 160 -7.47 -22.52 -7.38
CA CYS A 160 -6.93 -22.72 -6.04
C CYS A 160 -5.62 -23.53 -6.07
N CYS A 161 -5.47 -24.36 -7.10
CA CYS A 161 -4.36 -25.28 -7.29
C CYS A 161 -3.88 -25.11 -8.74
N THR A 162 -2.61 -24.76 -8.92
CA THR A 162 -1.98 -24.67 -10.24
C THR A 162 -1.20 -25.93 -10.61
N PHE A 163 -1.15 -26.91 -9.70
CA PHE A 163 -0.47 -28.19 -9.95
C PHE A 163 -1.36 -29.19 -10.70
N GLY A 164 -0.72 -30.02 -11.51
CA GLY A 164 -1.35 -31.05 -12.34
C GLY A 164 -1.86 -30.52 -13.68
N PRO A 165 -2.33 -31.42 -14.56
CA PRO A 165 -2.96 -31.04 -15.82
C PRO A 165 -4.06 -30.01 -15.59
N ILE A 166 -4.28 -29.09 -16.53
CA ILE A 166 -5.33 -28.06 -16.44
C ILE A 166 -6.70 -28.67 -16.06
N GLN A 167 -6.95 -29.89 -16.52
CA GLN A 167 -8.18 -30.66 -16.29
C GLN A 167 -8.37 -31.09 -14.83
N SER A 168 -7.31 -31.21 -14.03
CA SER A 168 -7.38 -31.57 -12.60
C SER A 168 -7.35 -30.36 -11.67
N ARG A 169 -7.22 -29.14 -12.21
CA ARG A 169 -7.13 -27.92 -11.39
C ARG A 169 -8.50 -27.55 -10.84
N ARG A 170 -8.56 -27.37 -9.52
CA ARG A 170 -9.78 -26.89 -8.85
C ARG A 170 -9.96 -25.40 -9.12
N LYS A 171 -11.06 -25.06 -9.79
CA LYS A 171 -11.51 -23.67 -9.95
C LYS A 171 -11.88 -23.09 -8.58
N ARG A 172 -11.53 -21.82 -8.38
CA ARG A 172 -12.04 -21.04 -7.25
C ARG A 172 -13.54 -20.78 -7.42
N ASP A 173 -14.25 -20.63 -6.31
CA ASP A 173 -15.57 -20.01 -6.29
C ASP A 173 -15.48 -18.51 -6.57
N ASP A 174 -16.60 -17.88 -6.95
CA ASP A 174 -16.63 -16.48 -7.39
C ASP A 174 -16.12 -15.50 -6.32
N GLU A 175 -16.43 -15.72 -5.04
CA GLU A 175 -15.97 -14.85 -3.95
C GLU A 175 -14.46 -14.94 -3.77
N SER A 176 -13.92 -16.16 -3.75
CA SER A 176 -12.49 -16.42 -3.66
C SER A 176 -11.72 -15.88 -4.87
N LYS A 177 -12.27 -16.01 -6.08
CA LYS A 177 -11.71 -15.40 -7.30
C LYS A 177 -11.64 -13.88 -7.19
N LEU A 178 -12.74 -13.26 -6.74
CA LEU A 178 -12.85 -11.81 -6.64
C LEU A 178 -11.84 -11.24 -5.63
N LYS A 179 -11.71 -11.88 -4.46
CA LYS A 179 -10.71 -11.50 -3.46
C LYS A 179 -9.29 -11.63 -4.00
N GLU A 180 -8.98 -12.75 -4.66
CA GLU A 180 -7.66 -12.94 -5.26
C GLU A 180 -7.35 -11.91 -6.36
N PHE A 181 -8.33 -11.61 -7.22
CA PHE A 181 -8.24 -10.58 -8.23
C PHE A 181 -7.89 -9.22 -7.61
N PHE A 182 -8.66 -8.77 -6.60
CA PHE A 182 -8.44 -7.47 -5.97
C PHE A 182 -7.09 -7.40 -5.24
N LEU A 183 -6.64 -8.48 -4.60
CA LEU A 183 -5.34 -8.51 -3.94
C LEU A 183 -4.18 -8.44 -4.94
N ARG A 184 -4.26 -9.15 -6.07
CA ARG A 184 -3.22 -9.07 -7.11
C ARG A 184 -3.27 -7.75 -7.87
N TRP A 185 -4.46 -7.19 -8.07
CA TRP A 185 -4.63 -5.84 -8.59
C TRP A 185 -3.93 -4.82 -7.69
N SER A 186 -4.22 -4.86 -6.38
CA SER A 186 -3.66 -3.89 -5.43
C SER A 186 -2.14 -4.02 -5.29
N MET A 187 -1.57 -5.22 -5.42
CA MET A 187 -0.11 -5.40 -5.50
C MET A 187 0.49 -4.66 -6.70
N LYS A 188 -0.10 -4.80 -7.89
CA LYS A 188 0.39 -4.13 -9.11
C LYS A 188 0.22 -2.62 -9.03
N GLU A 189 -0.92 -2.16 -8.52
CA GLU A 189 -1.18 -0.73 -8.36
C GLU A 189 -0.27 -0.12 -7.28
N ALA A 190 -0.08 -0.78 -6.15
CA ALA A 190 0.86 -0.34 -5.11
C ALA A 190 2.30 -0.30 -5.65
N TYR A 191 2.74 -1.29 -6.43
CA TYR A 191 4.07 -1.29 -7.05
C TYR A 191 4.25 -0.11 -8.02
N THR A 192 3.32 0.10 -8.95
CA THR A 192 3.40 1.22 -9.92
C THR A 192 3.32 2.59 -9.24
N LYS A 193 2.56 2.71 -8.14
CA LYS A 193 2.53 3.87 -7.26
C LYS A 193 3.86 4.08 -6.53
N ALA A 194 4.53 3.02 -6.09
CA ALA A 194 5.86 3.08 -5.47
C ALA A 194 6.93 3.59 -6.44
N LEU A 195 6.85 3.17 -7.70
CA LEU A 195 7.73 3.69 -8.76
C LEU A 195 7.43 5.16 -9.11
N GLY A 196 6.26 5.68 -8.74
CA GLY A 196 5.83 7.03 -9.06
C GLY A 196 5.42 7.23 -10.52
N LEU A 197 5.15 6.15 -11.25
CA LEU A 197 4.86 6.17 -12.69
C LEU A 197 3.36 6.14 -13.00
N GLY A 198 2.52 5.75 -12.03
CA GLY A 198 1.06 5.69 -12.20
C GLY A 198 0.65 4.81 -13.38
N MET A 199 -0.23 5.32 -14.24
CA MET A 199 -0.74 4.59 -15.41
C MET A 199 0.25 4.44 -16.57
N HIS A 200 1.47 4.97 -16.46
CA HIS A 200 2.47 4.89 -17.53
C HIS A 200 3.18 3.53 -17.62
N ILE A 201 2.87 2.59 -16.73
CA ILE A 201 3.31 1.20 -16.86
C ILE A 201 2.08 0.33 -17.14
N GLU A 202 2.15 -0.44 -18.22
CA GLU A 202 1.15 -1.47 -18.50
C GLU A 202 1.30 -2.63 -17.52
N PHE A 203 0.22 -3.00 -16.83
CA PHE A 203 0.26 -4.09 -15.87
C PHE A 203 0.70 -5.42 -16.51
N SER A 204 0.37 -5.68 -17.77
CA SER A 204 0.80 -6.89 -18.48
C SER A 204 2.30 -6.98 -18.77
N SER A 205 3.04 -5.87 -18.60
CA SER A 205 4.49 -5.77 -18.89
C SER A 205 5.37 -6.32 -17.77
N PHE A 206 4.81 -6.58 -16.58
CA PHE A 206 5.54 -7.15 -15.45
C PHE A 206 4.68 -8.16 -14.69
N GLU A 207 5.34 -8.99 -13.92
CA GLU A 207 4.73 -10.06 -13.14
C GLU A 207 5.10 -9.92 -11.67
N THR A 208 4.14 -10.16 -10.78
CA THR A 208 4.33 -10.19 -9.33
C THR A 208 4.19 -11.62 -8.81
N ARG A 209 5.13 -12.06 -7.97
CA ARG A 209 5.11 -13.38 -7.33
C ARG A 209 5.39 -13.27 -5.84
N LEU A 210 4.57 -13.89 -5.00
CA LEU A 210 4.76 -13.91 -3.55
C LEU A 210 5.57 -15.13 -3.12
N VAL A 211 6.71 -14.89 -2.46
CA VAL A 211 7.59 -15.94 -1.91
C VAL A 211 6.82 -16.73 -0.84
N GLY A 212 6.89 -18.05 -0.92
CA GLY A 212 6.20 -18.95 0.02
C GLY A 212 4.67 -19.09 -0.17
N ILE A 213 4.03 -18.23 -0.96
CA ILE A 213 2.61 -18.38 -1.35
C ILE A 213 2.51 -18.93 -2.77
N ASP A 214 3.19 -18.28 -3.71
CA ASP A 214 3.14 -18.65 -5.11
C ASP A 214 4.15 -19.77 -5.44
N GLU A 215 5.28 -19.82 -4.73
CA GLU A 215 6.35 -20.81 -4.94
C GLU A 215 6.05 -22.17 -4.30
N ASN A 216 5.32 -22.19 -3.18
CA ASN A 216 4.99 -23.41 -2.46
C ASN A 216 3.86 -24.16 -3.16
N ASN A 217 4.24 -25.02 -4.11
CA ASN A 217 3.36 -25.87 -4.93
C ASN A 217 2.47 -26.87 -4.16
N ILE A 218 2.46 -26.83 -2.83
CA ILE A 218 1.86 -27.83 -1.94
C ILE A 218 0.57 -27.32 -1.29
N SER A 219 0.37 -25.99 -1.17
CA SER A 219 -0.75 -25.43 -0.43
C SER A 219 -1.76 -24.77 -1.38
N ASN A 220 -3.01 -25.24 -1.34
CA ASN A 220 -4.14 -24.68 -2.08
C ASN A 220 -4.66 -23.38 -1.43
N VAL A 221 -3.74 -22.53 -0.98
CA VAL A 221 -4.05 -21.42 -0.08
C VAL A 221 -4.03 -20.13 -0.89
N SER A 222 -5.18 -19.43 -0.89
CA SER A 222 -5.29 -18.10 -1.50
C SER A 222 -4.47 -17.08 -0.73
N VAL A 223 -4.08 -15.97 -1.37
CA VAL A 223 -3.40 -14.86 -0.67
C VAL A 223 -4.22 -14.42 0.53
N TRP A 224 -5.54 -14.28 0.32
CA TRP A 224 -6.47 -13.88 1.37
C TRP A 224 -6.50 -14.83 2.56
N SER A 225 -6.58 -16.14 2.31
CA SER A 225 -6.57 -17.16 3.37
C SER A 225 -5.28 -17.10 4.17
N THR A 226 -4.13 -16.91 3.51
CA THR A 226 -2.84 -16.76 4.19
C THR A 226 -2.82 -15.52 5.08
N VAL A 227 -3.27 -14.37 4.57
CA VAL A 227 -3.36 -13.10 5.31
C VAL A 227 -4.19 -13.26 6.58
N ILE A 228 -5.42 -13.79 6.44
CA ILE A 228 -6.35 -13.95 7.57
C ILE A 228 -5.85 -14.99 8.57
N ASN A 229 -5.31 -16.11 8.11
CA ASN A 229 -4.75 -17.13 9.01
C ASN A 229 -3.56 -16.60 9.80
N ALA A 230 -2.69 -15.81 9.16
CA ALA A 230 -1.56 -15.20 9.84
C ALA A 230 -2.03 -14.21 10.92
N ILE A 231 -2.98 -13.33 10.61
CA ILE A 231 -3.49 -12.34 11.58
C ILE A 231 -4.22 -13.02 12.75
N ASN A 232 -5.08 -14.01 12.46
CA ASN A 232 -5.80 -14.75 13.50
C ASN A 232 -4.85 -15.57 14.39
N GLY A 233 -3.81 -16.17 13.79
CA GLY A 233 -2.80 -16.93 14.53
C GLY A 233 -1.99 -16.06 15.49
N LYS A 234 -1.81 -14.79 15.18
CA LYS A 234 -1.13 -13.82 16.05
C LYS A 234 -2.00 -13.33 17.21
N GLN A 235 -3.31 -13.10 16.98
CA GLN A 235 -4.25 -12.70 18.04
C GLN A 235 -4.34 -13.71 19.19
N LEU A 236 -4.16 -15.00 18.93
CA LEU A 236 -4.17 -16.05 19.95
C LEU A 236 -3.01 -15.93 20.96
N ASN A 237 -1.94 -15.19 20.62
CA ASN A 237 -0.71 -15.12 21.42
C ASN A 237 -0.45 -13.73 22.03
N SER A 238 -1.27 -12.71 21.73
CA SER A 238 -1.04 -11.33 22.18
C SER A 238 -1.85 -10.97 23.42
N ASN A 239 -1.19 -10.42 24.45
CA ASN A 239 -1.84 -9.66 25.52
C ASN A 239 -2.50 -8.39 24.93
N VAL A 240 -3.65 -8.00 25.49
CA VAL A 240 -4.66 -7.03 24.97
C VAL A 240 -4.10 -5.67 24.47
N GLU A 241 -2.93 -5.22 24.92
CA GLU A 241 -2.40 -3.90 24.55
C GLU A 241 -1.62 -3.84 23.22
N ASN A 242 -1.31 -4.98 22.58
CA ASN A 242 -0.58 -5.01 21.28
C ASN A 242 -1.47 -5.25 20.04
N GLU A 243 -2.80 -5.25 20.18
CA GLU A 243 -3.76 -5.71 19.15
C GLU A 243 -3.77 -4.90 17.83
N LEU A 244 -3.23 -3.68 17.79
CA LEU A 244 -3.17 -2.85 16.58
C LEU A 244 -1.89 -3.07 15.76
N ARG A 245 -0.77 -3.40 16.40
CA ARG A 245 0.52 -3.63 15.72
C ARG A 245 0.54 -4.92 14.90
N ASP A 246 -0.41 -5.82 15.14
CA ASP A 246 -0.40 -7.16 14.55
C ASP A 246 -1.48 -7.44 13.50
N ARG A 247 -2.15 -6.39 13.03
CA ARG A 247 -3.21 -6.49 12.00
C ARG A 247 -2.68 -6.51 10.56
N SER A 248 -1.38 -6.73 10.38
CA SER A 248 -0.75 -6.80 9.08
C SER A 248 -0.08 -8.14 8.84
N TYR A 249 -0.13 -8.58 7.58
CA TYR A 249 0.63 -9.70 7.07
C TYR A 249 1.65 -9.18 6.06
N SER A 250 2.94 -9.38 6.34
CA SER A 250 4.03 -9.05 5.42
C SER A 250 4.55 -10.31 4.74
N VAL A 251 4.84 -10.20 3.44
CA VAL A 251 5.41 -11.27 2.63
C VAL A 251 6.33 -10.68 1.57
N LEU A 252 7.47 -11.34 1.36
CA LEU A 252 8.39 -10.98 0.28
C LEU A 252 7.78 -11.37 -1.08
N GLY A 253 8.01 -10.54 -2.08
CA GLY A 253 7.62 -10.81 -3.44
C GLY A 253 8.70 -10.43 -4.44
N LYS A 254 8.65 -11.06 -5.60
CA LYS A 254 9.53 -10.81 -6.74
C LYS A 254 8.73 -10.11 -7.82
N VAL A 255 9.29 -9.04 -8.37
CA VAL A 255 8.74 -8.35 -9.54
C VAL A 255 9.65 -8.58 -10.74
N GLN A 256 9.09 -9.18 -11.79
CA GLN A 256 9.82 -9.52 -13.00
C GLN A 256 9.27 -8.74 -14.18
N SER A 257 10.09 -7.87 -14.77
CA SER A 257 9.73 -7.14 -16.00
C SER A 257 9.98 -8.01 -17.24
N LYS A 258 9.07 -7.95 -18.22
CA LYS A 258 9.26 -8.58 -19.54
C LYS A 258 10.26 -7.81 -20.41
N LEU A 259 10.44 -6.52 -20.15
CA LEU A 259 11.21 -5.61 -21.01
C LEU A 259 12.73 -5.72 -20.81
N THR A 260 13.19 -6.27 -19.67
CA THR A 260 14.61 -6.32 -19.30
C THR A 260 15.27 -7.67 -19.61
N SER A 261 14.95 -8.29 -20.76
CA SER A 261 15.52 -9.59 -21.16
C SER A 261 17.02 -9.54 -21.51
N THR A 262 17.68 -8.39 -21.40
CA THR A 262 19.10 -8.22 -21.72
C THR A 262 19.97 -8.24 -20.45
N LYS A 263 20.53 -9.43 -20.18
CA LYS A 263 21.78 -9.73 -19.44
C LYS A 263 21.90 -9.46 -17.93
N SER A 264 20.96 -8.80 -17.27
CA SER A 264 20.85 -8.87 -15.80
C SER A 264 19.40 -9.09 -15.40
N SER A 265 18.95 -10.34 -15.49
CA SER A 265 17.60 -10.77 -15.08
C SER A 265 17.48 -10.79 -13.55
N GLY A 266 17.82 -9.69 -12.89
CA GLY A 266 17.56 -9.50 -11.47
C GLY A 266 16.05 -9.36 -11.32
N ASN A 267 15.42 -10.29 -10.60
CA ASN A 267 14.10 -10.05 -10.08
C ASN A 267 14.26 -8.98 -8.99
N ASP A 268 13.52 -7.88 -9.08
CA ASP A 268 13.51 -6.93 -7.98
C ASP A 268 12.73 -7.57 -6.82
N GLU A 269 13.33 -7.55 -5.64
CA GLU A 269 12.65 -8.02 -4.42
C GLU A 269 11.94 -6.86 -3.74
N TRP A 270 10.67 -7.09 -3.41
CA TRP A 270 9.77 -6.12 -2.80
C TRP A 270 9.05 -6.77 -1.62
N GLU A 271 8.78 -6.01 -0.59
CA GLU A 271 7.91 -6.41 0.51
C GLU A 271 6.47 -5.97 0.19
N PHE A 272 5.52 -6.91 0.30
CA PHE A 272 4.09 -6.64 0.19
C PHE A 272 3.45 -6.84 1.56
N ILE A 273 2.83 -5.78 2.08
CA ILE A 273 2.19 -5.78 3.40
C ILE A 273 0.69 -5.61 3.20
N PHE A 274 -0.07 -6.60 3.64
CA PHE A 274 -1.51 -6.64 3.55
C PHE A 274 -2.14 -6.30 4.89
N ILE A 275 -3.09 -5.37 4.88
CA ILE A 275 -3.82 -4.92 6.07
C ILE A 275 -5.31 -5.06 5.78
N PRO A 276 -5.96 -6.14 6.25
CA PRO A 276 -7.41 -6.28 6.21
C PRO A 276 -8.07 -5.13 6.95
N ILE A 277 -9.05 -4.52 6.32
CA ILE A 277 -9.90 -3.52 6.94
C ILE A 277 -11.17 -4.23 7.38
N THR A 278 -11.48 -4.13 8.67
CA THR A 278 -12.72 -4.67 9.23
C THR A 278 -13.74 -3.55 9.31
N THR A 279 -14.85 -3.71 8.59
CA THR A 279 -16.02 -2.85 8.77
C THR A 279 -16.97 -3.53 9.75
N THR A 280 -17.39 -2.79 10.78
CA THR A 280 -18.42 -3.23 11.73
C THR A 280 -19.74 -2.60 11.36
N ASP A 281 -20.69 -3.40 10.88
CA ASP A 281 -22.07 -2.98 10.68
C ASP A 281 -22.96 -3.67 11.71
N GLY A 282 -23.20 -2.96 12.82
CA GLY A 282 -23.91 -3.50 13.99
C GLY A 282 -23.18 -4.69 14.62
N ALA A 283 -23.82 -5.86 14.65
CA ALA A 283 -23.31 -7.07 15.30
C ALA A 283 -22.40 -7.94 14.39
N ARG A 284 -22.20 -7.58 13.12
CA ARG A 284 -21.38 -8.35 12.19
C ARG A 284 -20.08 -7.59 11.87
N SER A 285 -18.96 -8.25 12.09
CA SER A 285 -17.66 -7.84 11.55
C SER A 285 -17.40 -8.59 10.25
N SER A 286 -17.08 -7.85 9.19
CA SER A 286 -16.62 -8.44 7.93
C SER A 286 -15.39 -7.70 7.44
N HIS A 287 -14.43 -8.46 6.93
CA HIS A 287 -13.30 -7.92 6.19
C HIS A 287 -13.71 -7.72 4.73
N ASP A 288 -14.22 -6.54 4.44
CA ASP A 288 -14.73 -6.15 3.13
C ASP A 288 -13.71 -5.36 2.31
N ALA A 289 -12.59 -4.96 2.90
CA ALA A 289 -11.52 -4.27 2.21
C ALA A 289 -10.13 -4.69 2.69
N CYS A 290 -9.12 -4.34 1.90
CA CYS A 290 -7.71 -4.61 2.19
C CYS A 290 -6.82 -3.50 1.63
N CYS A 291 -5.86 -3.04 2.43
CA CYS A 291 -4.75 -2.24 1.95
C CYS A 291 -3.58 -3.14 1.57
N CYS A 292 -2.93 -2.85 0.45
CA CYS A 292 -1.64 -3.41 0.06
C CYS A 292 -0.60 -2.28 0.04
N ILE A 293 0.42 -2.40 0.90
CA ILE A 293 1.61 -1.54 0.87
C ILE A 293 2.68 -2.31 0.12
N CYS A 294 3.27 -1.68 -0.90
CA CYS A 294 4.44 -2.19 -1.61
C CYS A 294 5.66 -1.37 -1.22
N ARG A 295 6.70 -2.03 -0.72
CA ARG A 295 7.92 -1.42 -0.17
C ARG A 295 9.15 -2.04 -0.82
N GLY A 296 10.03 -1.22 -1.40
CA GLY A 296 11.25 -1.72 -2.04
C GLY A 296 11.92 -0.72 -2.99
N PRO A 297 12.86 -1.17 -3.84
CA PRO A 297 13.43 -2.52 -3.84
C PRO A 297 14.22 -2.80 -2.54
N LEU A 298 14.26 -4.06 -2.11
CA LEU A 298 15.01 -4.51 -0.92
C LEU A 298 16.46 -4.85 -1.23
N LEU A 299 16.75 -5.29 -2.46
CA LEU A 299 18.09 -5.54 -2.98
C LEU A 299 18.31 -4.66 -4.20
N GLN A 300 19.41 -3.91 -4.24
CA GLN A 300 19.78 -3.10 -5.38
C GLN A 300 21.14 -3.56 -5.91
N ASN A 301 21.16 -4.07 -7.16
CA ASN A 301 22.38 -4.49 -7.88
C ASN A 301 23.16 -5.68 -7.28
N GLY A 302 22.52 -6.57 -6.51
CA GLY A 302 23.17 -7.75 -5.93
C GLY A 302 24.24 -7.43 -4.87
N ILE A 303 24.33 -6.16 -4.44
CA ILE A 303 25.03 -5.78 -3.22
C ILE A 303 23.96 -5.85 -2.14
N GLU A 304 24.02 -6.89 -1.31
CA GLU A 304 23.25 -6.96 -0.07
C GLU A 304 23.49 -5.65 0.69
N LEU A 305 22.40 -4.98 1.08
CA LEU A 305 22.51 -3.88 2.03
C LEU A 305 23.24 -4.44 3.26
N PRO A 306 24.15 -3.66 3.90
CA PRO A 306 24.96 -4.14 5.00
C PRO A 306 24.15 -4.98 6.00
N ASN A 307 24.68 -6.14 6.41
CA ASN A 307 24.04 -7.22 7.19
C ASN A 307 23.25 -6.81 8.45
N GLU A 308 23.31 -5.55 8.88
CA GLU A 308 22.40 -4.98 9.88
C GLU A 308 20.93 -4.96 9.40
N PHE A 309 20.66 -5.04 8.09
CA PHE A 309 19.30 -5.12 7.53
C PHE A 309 18.74 -6.55 7.36
N GLU A 310 19.60 -7.58 7.33
CA GLU A 310 19.15 -8.95 7.05
C GLU A 310 18.48 -9.64 8.24
N SER A 311 18.70 -9.17 9.48
CA SER A 311 18.22 -9.92 10.64
C SER A 311 16.78 -9.63 11.06
N LYS A 312 16.15 -8.52 10.64
CA LYS A 312 14.73 -8.25 10.90
C LYS A 312 14.12 -7.29 9.87
N VAL A 313 13.60 -7.85 8.77
CA VAL A 313 12.50 -7.19 8.01
C VAL A 313 11.21 -7.29 8.84
N ASN A 314 11.25 -6.78 10.08
CA ASN A 314 10.05 -6.41 10.82
C ASN A 314 9.84 -4.93 10.54
N THR A 315 9.43 -4.62 9.30
CA THR A 315 8.93 -3.28 8.99
C THR A 315 7.75 -3.05 9.94
N GLN A 316 7.97 -2.26 10.99
CA GLN A 316 6.92 -1.95 11.94
C GLN A 316 5.96 -0.98 11.26
N VAL A 317 4.83 -1.50 10.79
CA VAL A 317 3.74 -0.67 10.28
C VAL A 317 2.93 -0.19 11.45
N GLN A 318 3.01 1.11 11.74
CA GLN A 318 2.10 1.76 12.67
C GLN A 318 0.79 2.07 11.95
N ILE A 319 -0.29 1.41 12.38
CA ILE A 319 -1.63 1.62 11.83
C ILE A 319 -2.36 2.60 12.74
N GLU A 320 -2.76 3.73 12.18
CA GLU A 320 -3.59 4.72 12.84
C GLU A 320 -4.96 4.79 12.17
N ASN A 321 -6.01 4.69 12.98
CA ASN A 321 -7.38 4.89 12.51
C ASN A 321 -7.82 6.29 12.94
N ILE A 322 -8.25 7.09 11.98
CA ILE A 322 -8.81 8.42 12.21
C ILE A 322 -10.10 8.53 11.42
N ASP A 323 -11.17 8.97 12.09
CA ASP A 323 -12.42 9.25 11.40
C ASP A 323 -12.36 10.65 10.74
N LEU A 324 -13.29 10.90 9.83
CA LEU A 324 -13.35 12.18 9.12
C LEU A 324 -13.63 13.35 10.08
N ILE A 325 -14.39 13.14 11.15
CA ILE A 325 -14.79 14.19 12.08
C ILE A 325 -13.57 14.69 12.85
N ASP A 326 -12.77 13.78 13.37
CA ASP A 326 -11.54 14.07 14.09
C ASP A 326 -10.51 14.71 13.16
N LEU A 327 -10.42 14.21 11.92
CA LEU A 327 -9.58 14.83 10.90
C LEU A 327 -10.01 16.27 10.58
N ILE A 328 -11.32 16.57 10.56
CA ILE A 328 -11.81 17.96 10.41
C ILE A 328 -11.43 18.80 11.63
N LYS A 329 -11.63 18.31 12.87
CA LYS A 329 -11.29 19.03 14.11
C LYS A 329 -9.79 19.37 14.22
N LEU A 330 -8.92 18.56 13.62
CA LEU A 330 -7.48 18.83 13.55
C LEU A 330 -7.15 20.06 12.69
N HIS A 331 -8.02 20.41 11.74
CA HIS A 331 -7.76 21.43 10.72
C HIS A 331 -8.69 22.66 10.78
N MET A 332 -9.83 22.58 11.47
CA MET A 332 -10.88 23.62 11.53
C MET A 332 -11.39 23.86 12.94
#